data_AF-A0A817GLY0-F1
#
_entry.id   AF-A0A817GLY0-F1
#
_cell.length_a   1.000
_cell.length_b   1.000
_cell.length_c   1.000
_cell.angle_alpha   90.00
_cell.angle_beta   90.00
_cell.angle_gamma   90.00
#
_symmetry.space_group_name_H-M   'P 1'
#
loop_
_entity.id
_entity.type
_entity.pdbx_description
1 polymer ?
#
loop_
_entity_poly.entity_id
_entity_poly.type
_entity_poly.pdbx_seq_one_letter_code
_entity_poly.pdbx_strand_id
1 'polypeptide(L)'
;MMNINILFIVIWSLLNISSVILSKSCSRENSRIVRDYFRKALSSIYEKHDLSIPVECIFSSKRDIYYHQELNKIKITDNRWLCQYCNKLFYSEYYIDIHMSNRHNDTLIHDEQSVCLSDYCSIFRCDVLKGPKKSFQSINIFTRNSDVTKRKSKKIINEQQLTILRSRCASIINECVPHNIKHDIRVKIQRKCSSLHYKYFSH
;
A
#
# COMPACT_ATOMS: atom_id res chain seq x y z
N MET A 1 -16.72 43.78 -28.28
CA MET A 1 -15.91 42.74 -28.94
C MET A 1 -14.89 42.23 -27.93
N MET A 2 -15.08 41.02 -27.40
CA MET A 2 -14.15 40.44 -26.42
C MET A 2 -12.84 40.11 -27.14
N ASN A 3 -11.74 40.66 -26.64
CA ASN A 3 -10.44 40.63 -27.29
C ASN A 3 -9.94 39.17 -27.34
N ILE A 4 -9.67 38.63 -28.53
CA ILE A 4 -9.32 37.21 -28.75
C ILE A 4 -8.15 36.77 -27.86
N ASN A 5 -7.21 37.68 -27.57
CA ASN A 5 -6.10 37.44 -26.65
C ASN A 5 -6.53 37.16 -25.20
N ILE A 6 -7.62 37.77 -24.73
CA ILE A 6 -8.18 37.52 -23.39
C ILE A 6 -8.79 36.11 -23.33
N LEU A 7 -9.45 35.68 -24.40
CA LEU A 7 -10.00 34.32 -24.48
C LEU A 7 -8.88 33.27 -24.46
N PHE A 8 -7.77 33.52 -25.16
CA PHE A 8 -6.59 32.64 -25.10
C PHE A 8 -5.95 32.58 -23.71
N ILE A 9 -5.79 33.72 -23.01
CA ILE A 9 -5.23 33.75 -21.65
C ILE A 9 -6.14 33.04 -20.65
N VAL A 10 -7.46 33.20 -20.79
CA VAL A 10 -8.44 32.50 -19.95
C VAL A 10 -8.45 31.00 -20.24
N ILE A 11 -8.35 30.58 -21.49
CA ILE A 11 -8.25 29.16 -21.86
C ILE A 11 -6.92 28.56 -21.37
N TRP A 12 -5.81 29.28 -21.48
CA TRP A 12 -4.48 28.81 -21.03
C TRP A 12 -4.37 28.74 -19.50
N SER A 13 -5.05 29.62 -18.78
CA SER A 13 -5.17 29.56 -17.32
C SER A 13 -6.14 28.46 -16.86
N LEU A 14 -7.27 28.26 -17.56
CA LEU A 14 -8.23 27.17 -17.27
C LEU A 14 -7.67 25.78 -17.60
N LEU A 15 -6.83 25.64 -18.62
CA LEU A 15 -6.14 24.38 -18.95
C LEU A 15 -5.02 24.04 -17.93
N ASN A 16 -4.47 25.02 -17.22
CA ASN A 16 -3.48 24.79 -16.16
C ASN A 16 -4.12 24.40 -14.80
N ILE A 17 -5.43 24.62 -14.61
CA ILE A 17 -6.13 24.32 -13.36
C ILE A 17 -6.48 22.81 -13.21
N SER A 18 -6.39 22.02 -14.29
CA SER A 18 -6.59 20.56 -14.22
C SER A 18 -5.47 19.81 -13.47
N SER A 19 -4.38 20.49 -13.09
CA SER A 19 -3.24 19.91 -12.38
C SER A 19 -3.29 20.05 -10.87
N VAL A 20 -4.42 20.46 -10.27
CA VAL A 20 -4.71 20.17 -8.86
C VAL A 20 -5.03 18.68 -8.75
N ILE A 21 -4.01 17.86 -9.03
CA ILE A 21 -3.94 16.46 -8.72
C ILE A 21 -4.28 16.40 -7.24
N LEU A 22 -5.40 15.76 -6.92
CA LEU A 22 -5.70 15.29 -5.58
C LEU A 22 -4.43 14.57 -5.11
N SER A 23 -3.60 15.27 -4.34
CA SER A 23 -2.34 14.73 -3.83
C SER A 23 -2.75 13.70 -2.79
N LYS A 24 -3.06 12.49 -3.27
CA LYS A 24 -3.41 11.38 -2.43
C LYS A 24 -2.15 11.08 -1.62
N SER A 25 -2.13 11.56 -0.38
CA SER A 25 -1.02 11.31 0.53
C SER A 25 -0.82 9.80 0.62
N CYS A 26 0.39 9.31 0.33
CA CYS A 26 0.65 7.89 0.37
C CYS A 26 0.46 7.37 1.80
N SER A 27 -0.39 6.36 1.98
CA SER A 27 -0.62 5.81 3.32
C SER A 27 0.45 4.77 3.63
N ARG A 28 1.29 5.06 4.63
CA ARG A 28 2.37 4.16 5.09
C ARG A 28 1.86 2.79 5.56
N GLU A 29 0.85 2.79 6.42
CA GLU A 29 0.25 1.57 6.97
C GLU A 29 -0.33 0.68 5.85
N ASN A 30 -1.02 1.28 4.89
CA ASN A 30 -1.54 0.59 3.72
C ASN A 30 -0.43 0.05 2.80
N SER A 31 0.62 0.84 2.58
CA SER A 31 1.80 0.41 1.81
C SER A 31 2.48 -0.80 2.45
N ARG A 32 2.58 -0.82 3.79
CA ARG A 32 3.09 -1.96 4.56
C ARG A 32 2.24 -3.21 4.37
N ILE A 33 0.92 -3.09 4.43
CA ILE A 33 0.01 -4.23 4.20
C ILE A 33 0.25 -4.85 2.82
N VAL A 34 0.31 -4.02 1.77
CA VAL A 34 0.56 -4.49 0.40
C VAL A 34 1.92 -5.17 0.28
N ARG A 35 2.97 -4.52 0.80
CA ARG A 35 4.34 -5.04 0.81
C ARG A 35 4.44 -6.39 1.52
N ASP A 36 3.88 -6.49 2.73
CA ASP A 36 3.93 -7.71 3.54
C ASP A 36 3.17 -8.84 2.88
N TYR A 37 2.02 -8.54 2.28
CA TYR A 37 1.28 -9.53 1.51
C TYR A 37 2.11 -10.04 0.33
N PHE A 38 2.65 -9.12 -0.48
CA PHE A 38 3.45 -9.49 -1.65
C PHE A 38 4.67 -10.34 -1.25
N ARG A 39 5.43 -9.88 -0.24
CA ARG A 39 6.58 -10.62 0.30
C ARG A 39 6.17 -12.01 0.76
N LYS A 40 5.15 -12.14 1.63
CA LYS A 40 4.72 -13.45 2.13
C LYS A 40 4.18 -14.36 1.04
N ALA A 41 3.47 -13.81 0.05
CA ALA A 41 2.87 -14.57 -1.02
C ALA A 41 3.92 -15.14 -1.98
N LEU A 42 4.96 -14.35 -2.30
CA LEU A 42 5.93 -14.67 -3.35
C LEU A 42 7.30 -15.11 -2.84
N SER A 43 7.76 -14.70 -1.65
CA SER A 43 9.11 -15.01 -1.16
C SER A 43 9.40 -16.51 -1.19
N SER A 44 8.47 -17.33 -0.69
CA SER A 44 8.60 -18.79 -0.72
C SER A 44 8.80 -19.39 -2.11
N ILE A 45 8.24 -18.76 -3.15
CA ILE A 45 8.41 -19.21 -4.54
C ILE A 45 9.73 -18.70 -5.10
N TYR A 46 10.07 -17.44 -4.83
CA TYR A 46 11.28 -16.80 -5.34
C TYR A 46 12.53 -17.43 -4.73
N GLU A 47 12.56 -17.62 -3.42
CA GLU A 47 13.67 -18.27 -2.71
C GLU A 47 13.85 -19.73 -3.15
N LYS A 48 12.75 -20.49 -3.27
CA LYS A 48 12.80 -21.90 -3.69
C LYS A 48 13.36 -22.10 -5.10
N HIS A 49 13.19 -21.11 -5.98
CA HIS A 49 13.57 -21.19 -7.38
C HIS A 49 14.73 -20.25 -7.74
N ASP A 50 15.41 -19.68 -6.75
CA ASP A 50 16.52 -18.74 -6.91
C ASP A 50 16.21 -17.58 -7.88
N LEU A 51 15.01 -17.01 -7.72
CA LEU A 51 14.51 -15.92 -8.55
C LEU A 51 14.74 -14.58 -7.86
N SER A 52 15.11 -13.58 -8.64
CA SER A 52 15.15 -12.18 -8.22
C SER A 52 13.92 -11.42 -8.73
N ILE A 53 13.45 -10.46 -7.93
CA ILE A 53 12.40 -9.53 -8.35
C ILE A 53 13.03 -8.54 -9.35
N PRO A 54 12.48 -8.39 -10.57
CA PRO A 54 12.95 -7.41 -11.54
C PRO A 54 12.96 -5.99 -10.95
N VAL A 55 13.91 -5.15 -11.35
CA VAL A 55 14.02 -3.79 -10.81
C VAL A 55 12.80 -2.95 -11.19
N GLU A 56 12.23 -3.23 -12.36
CA GLU A 56 11.05 -2.61 -12.95
C GLU A 56 9.76 -3.03 -12.24
N CYS A 57 9.77 -4.12 -11.47
CA CYS A 57 8.60 -4.56 -10.71
C CYS A 57 8.17 -3.48 -9.71
N ILE A 58 6.87 -3.20 -9.65
CA ILE A 58 6.32 -2.18 -8.74
C ILE A 58 6.55 -2.49 -7.24
N PHE A 59 6.82 -3.75 -6.89
CA PHE A 59 7.12 -4.19 -5.52
C PHE A 59 8.62 -4.32 -5.25
N SER A 60 9.45 -3.89 -6.20
CA SER A 60 10.88 -3.76 -6.00
C SER A 60 11.16 -2.86 -4.79
N SER A 61 12.09 -3.27 -3.95
CA SER A 61 12.57 -2.49 -2.81
C SER A 61 13.08 -1.11 -3.22
N LYS A 62 13.63 -1.00 -4.43
CA LYS A 62 14.15 0.26 -4.98
C LYS A 62 13.06 1.26 -5.35
N ARG A 63 11.82 0.80 -5.55
CA ARG A 63 10.71 1.65 -5.98
C ARG A 63 9.78 2.02 -4.83
N ASP A 64 9.77 1.26 -3.74
CA ASP A 64 8.86 1.51 -2.62
C ASP A 64 9.30 2.71 -1.78
N ILE A 65 8.50 3.79 -1.81
CA ILE A 65 8.82 5.08 -1.18
C ILE A 65 9.19 4.98 0.31
N TYR A 66 8.62 4.00 1.02
CA TYR A 66 8.81 3.83 2.46
C TYR A 66 9.79 2.70 2.80
N TYR A 67 10.44 2.09 1.81
CA TYR A 67 11.26 0.89 2.01
C TYR A 67 12.36 1.11 3.07
N HIS A 68 13.18 2.16 2.94
CA HIS A 68 14.27 2.45 3.87
C HIS A 68 13.76 2.73 5.29
N GLN A 69 12.71 3.54 5.42
CA GLN A 69 12.14 3.84 6.74
C GLN A 69 11.56 2.61 7.42
N GLU A 70 10.94 1.70 6.66
CA GLU A 70 10.36 0.48 7.20
C GLU A 70 11.43 -0.54 7.61
N LEU A 71 12.57 -0.57 6.92
CA LEU A 71 13.75 -1.34 7.35
C LEU A 71 14.36 -0.81 8.65
N ASN A 72 14.27 0.50 8.90
CA ASN A 72 14.83 1.15 10.09
C ASN A 72 13.87 1.19 11.28
N LYS A 73 12.82 0.37 11.27
CA LYS A 73 11.95 0.12 12.42
C LYS A 73 12.22 -1.27 12.98
N ILE A 74 12.69 -1.35 14.23
CA ILE A 74 12.81 -2.62 14.94
C ILE A 74 11.65 -2.75 15.92
N LYS A 75 10.88 -3.84 15.80
CA LYS A 75 9.94 -4.25 16.85
C LYS A 75 10.71 -5.05 17.91
N ILE A 76 10.93 -4.45 19.08
CA ILE A 76 11.62 -5.11 20.20
C ILE A 76 10.66 -6.01 20.96
N THR A 77 9.47 -5.49 21.30
CA THR A 77 8.37 -6.25 21.92
C THR A 77 7.04 -5.80 21.32
N ASP A 78 5.93 -6.41 21.74
CA ASP A 78 4.59 -6.00 21.26
C ASP A 78 4.28 -4.52 21.47
N ASN A 79 4.81 -3.93 22.55
CA ASN A 79 4.60 -2.53 22.92
C ASN A 79 5.91 -1.73 22.87
N ARG A 80 6.90 -2.15 22.09
CA ARG A 80 8.17 -1.42 21.98
C ARG A 80 8.76 -1.49 20.58
N TRP A 81 8.98 -0.32 20.01
CA TRP A 81 9.56 -0.09 18.71
C TRP A 81 10.77 0.85 18.83
N LEU A 82 11.82 0.58 18.06
CA LEU A 82 13.04 1.37 17.99
C LEU A 82 13.22 1.93 16.59
N CYS A 83 13.48 3.23 16.50
CA CYS A 83 13.93 3.87 15.27
C CYS A 83 15.44 3.72 15.15
N GLN A 84 15.94 3.04 14.11
CA GLN A 84 17.38 2.82 13.93
C GLN A 84 18.13 4.06 13.43
N TYR A 85 17.45 5.07 12.89
CA TYR A 85 18.11 6.31 12.48
C TYR A 85 18.60 7.15 13.66
N CYS A 86 17.86 7.17 14.77
CA CYS A 86 18.16 8.04 15.93
C CYS A 86 18.05 7.35 17.30
N ASN A 87 17.83 6.03 17.32
CA ASN A 87 17.69 5.20 18.52
C ASN A 87 16.55 5.57 19.48
N LYS A 88 15.55 6.34 19.02
CA LYS A 88 14.37 6.68 19.84
C LYS A 88 13.42 5.48 19.96
N LEU A 89 12.89 5.28 21.17
CA LEU A 89 11.90 4.25 21.48
C LEU A 89 10.46 4.78 21.42
N PHE A 90 9.55 3.91 20.99
CA PHE A 90 8.12 4.17 20.84
C PHE A 90 7.31 2.99 21.36
N TYR A 91 6.12 3.24 21.90
CA TYR A 91 5.30 2.18 22.50
C TYR A 91 4.38 1.46 21.51
N SER A 92 4.25 1.96 20.28
CA SER A 92 3.51 1.28 19.22
C SER A 92 4.01 1.69 17.84
N GLU A 93 3.67 0.87 16.83
CA GLU A 93 4.04 1.13 15.44
C GLU A 93 3.49 2.47 14.92
N TYR A 94 2.31 2.87 15.41
CA TYR A 94 1.69 4.14 15.06
C TYR A 94 2.56 5.35 15.43
N TYR A 95 3.19 5.35 16.62
CA TYR A 95 3.99 6.49 17.07
C TYR A 95 5.35 6.56 16.36
N ILE A 96 5.97 5.41 16.07
CA ILE A 96 7.18 5.40 15.26
C ILE A 96 6.88 5.80 13.80
N ASP A 97 5.71 5.45 13.26
CA ASP A 97 5.29 5.88 11.91
C ASP A 97 5.12 7.40 11.82
N ILE A 98 4.48 8.05 12.82
CA ILE A 98 4.40 9.52 12.90
C ILE A 98 5.80 10.12 13.00
N HIS A 99 6.66 9.54 13.84
CA HIS A 99 8.02 10.00 14.00
C HIS A 99 8.82 9.94 12.70
N MET A 100 8.72 8.86 11.93
CA MET A 100 9.37 8.73 10.63
C MET A 100 8.94 9.85 9.67
N SER A 101 7.64 10.14 9.59
CA SER A 101 7.12 11.20 8.73
C SER A 101 7.59 12.60 9.16
N ASN A 102 7.75 12.84 10.46
CA ASN A 102 8.10 14.17 10.97
C ASN A 102 9.61 14.43 11.06
N ARG A 103 10.43 13.39 11.25
CA ARG A 103 11.86 13.52 11.59
C ARG A 103 12.81 12.87 10.60
N HIS A 104 12.31 12.01 9.72
CA HIS A 104 13.12 11.28 8.75
C HIS A 104 12.55 11.39 7.33
N ASN A 105 11.80 12.44 7.01
CA ASN A 105 11.18 12.60 5.68
C ASN A 105 12.21 12.64 4.54
N ASP A 106 13.43 13.07 4.84
CA ASP A 106 14.61 13.06 3.97
C ASP A 106 15.08 11.66 3.55
N THR A 107 14.64 10.61 4.26
CA THR A 107 15.02 9.21 3.98
C THR A 107 14.03 8.46 3.09
N LEU A 108 13.02 9.16 2.56
CA LEU A 108 12.09 8.60 1.58
C LEU A 108 12.78 8.43 0.22
N ILE A 109 12.35 7.42 -0.54
CA ILE A 109 12.77 7.29 -1.94
C ILE A 109 11.95 8.24 -2.79
N HIS A 110 12.61 9.21 -3.43
CA HIS A 110 12.00 10.26 -4.25
C HIS A 110 12.53 10.24 -5.69
N ASP A 111 12.54 9.05 -6.30
CA ASP A 111 12.92 8.90 -7.70
C ASP A 111 11.67 8.96 -8.61
N GLU A 112 11.85 9.25 -9.90
CA GLU A 112 10.77 9.24 -10.90
C GLU A 112 10.03 7.90 -10.97
N GLN A 113 10.74 6.82 -10.64
CA GLN A 113 10.19 5.46 -10.63
C GLN A 113 9.63 5.05 -9.28
N SER A 114 9.65 5.92 -8.28
CA SER A 114 9.12 5.60 -6.95
C SER A 114 7.61 5.32 -6.99
N VAL A 115 7.16 4.43 -6.12
CA VAL A 115 5.82 3.85 -6.11
C VAL A 115 5.25 3.92 -4.71
N CYS A 116 4.08 4.54 -4.60
CA CYS A 116 3.25 4.45 -3.43
C CYS A 116 2.47 3.11 -3.42
N LEU A 117 2.94 2.13 -2.66
CA LEU A 117 2.27 0.82 -2.60
C LEU A 117 0.82 0.89 -2.09
N SER A 118 0.46 1.96 -1.36
CA SER A 118 -0.93 2.19 -0.90
C SER A 118 -1.93 2.35 -2.04
N ASP A 119 -1.49 2.69 -3.25
CA ASP A 119 -2.37 2.81 -4.42
C ASP A 119 -2.95 1.47 -4.86
N TYR A 120 -2.27 0.38 -4.52
CA TYR A 120 -2.72 -0.98 -4.82
C TYR A 120 -3.62 -1.56 -3.74
N CYS A 121 -3.92 -0.85 -2.66
CA CYS A 121 -4.71 -1.40 -1.56
C CYS A 121 -6.14 -1.82 -1.93
N SER A 122 -6.74 -1.21 -2.94
CA SER A 122 -8.06 -1.62 -3.46
C SER A 122 -8.00 -3.01 -4.10
N ILE A 123 -6.88 -3.31 -4.77
CA ILE A 123 -6.59 -4.60 -5.40
C ILE A 123 -6.23 -5.61 -4.32
N PHE A 124 -5.35 -5.25 -3.38
CA PHE A 124 -4.94 -6.19 -2.31
C PHE A 124 -5.94 -6.31 -1.16
N ARG A 125 -7.05 -5.56 -1.19
CA ARG A 125 -8.07 -5.54 -0.14
C ARG A 125 -7.48 -5.29 1.25
N CYS A 126 -6.71 -4.20 1.38
CA CYS A 126 -6.11 -3.80 2.66
C CYS A 126 -7.15 -3.61 3.77
N ASP A 127 -8.37 -3.21 3.42
CA ASP A 127 -9.52 -3.13 4.32
C ASP A 127 -9.79 -4.45 5.05
N VAL A 128 -9.49 -5.57 4.41
CA VAL A 128 -9.70 -6.90 4.97
C VAL A 128 -8.42 -7.49 5.57
N LEU A 129 -7.27 -7.27 4.94
CA LEU A 129 -5.97 -7.75 5.44
C LEU A 129 -5.58 -7.11 6.78
N LYS A 130 -5.98 -5.86 7.03
CA LYS A 130 -5.71 -5.14 8.27
C LYS A 130 -6.33 -5.79 9.51
N GLY A 131 -7.36 -6.63 9.32
CA GLY A 131 -8.12 -7.24 10.41
C GLY A 131 -8.88 -6.20 11.27
N PRO A 132 -9.66 -6.67 12.27
CA PRO A 132 -10.29 -5.75 13.22
C PRO A 132 -9.20 -5.03 14.03
N LYS A 133 -9.26 -3.69 14.08
CA LYS A 133 -8.39 -2.93 14.99
C LYS A 133 -8.71 -3.37 16.42
N LYS A 134 -7.73 -3.93 17.14
CA LYS A 134 -7.80 -3.99 18.61
C LYS A 134 -7.75 -2.55 19.09
N SER A 135 -8.91 -1.99 19.46
CA SER A 135 -8.96 -0.66 20.05
C SER A 135 -8.23 -0.72 21.39
N PHE A 136 -7.03 -0.15 21.45
CA PHE A 136 -6.47 0.30 22.71
C PHE A 136 -7.39 1.41 23.22
N GLN A 137 -8.20 1.09 24.22
CA GLN A 137 -9.00 2.07 24.93
C GLN A 137 -8.06 2.90 25.81
N SER A 138 -7.49 3.97 25.26
CA SER A 138 -6.92 5.05 26.06
C SER A 138 -7.99 6.10 26.27
N ILE A 139 -8.38 6.25 27.54
CA ILE A 139 -9.27 7.25 28.13
C ILE A 139 -9.01 8.65 27.55
N ASN A 140 -10.05 9.32 27.08
CA ASN A 140 -10.26 10.77 27.27
C ASN A 140 -11.77 11.10 27.28
N ILE A 141 -12.19 11.45 28.49
CA ILE A 141 -13.28 12.29 28.98
C ILE A 141 -13.74 13.37 27.96
N PHE A 142 -15.06 13.44 27.74
CA PHE A 142 -15.90 14.47 27.08
C PHE A 142 -15.82 14.65 25.55
N THR A 143 -16.72 13.98 24.82
CA THR A 143 -17.80 14.61 24.01
C THR A 143 -18.89 13.57 23.73
N ARG A 144 -20.14 13.97 23.95
CA ARG A 144 -21.36 13.16 23.79
C ARG A 144 -21.65 12.84 22.31
N ASN A 145 -22.29 11.68 22.12
CA ASN A 145 -23.15 11.28 21.00
C ASN A 145 -22.51 11.09 19.61
N SER A 146 -22.18 9.83 19.29
CA SER A 146 -22.62 9.15 18.06
C SER A 146 -22.16 7.68 18.04
N ASP A 147 -23.12 6.77 18.19
CA ASP A 147 -23.18 5.42 17.62
C ASP A 147 -21.90 4.57 17.58
N VAL A 148 -21.67 3.87 18.69
CA VAL A 148 -20.77 2.70 18.76
C VAL A 148 -21.47 1.48 18.16
N THR A 149 -21.64 1.46 16.84
CA THR A 149 -21.97 0.25 16.07
C THR A 149 -21.29 0.26 14.70
N LYS A 150 -19.96 0.37 14.65
CA LYS A 150 -19.21 0.05 13.42
C LYS A 150 -18.43 -1.25 13.59
N ARG A 151 -19.16 -2.37 13.56
CA ARG A 151 -18.70 -3.56 12.82
C ARG A 151 -18.39 -3.06 11.40
N LYS A 152 -17.13 -2.68 11.14
CA LYS A 152 -16.70 -2.31 9.78
C LYS A 152 -16.93 -3.54 8.93
N SER A 153 -18.01 -3.49 8.15
CA SER A 153 -18.53 -4.60 7.40
C SER A 153 -17.43 -5.18 6.53
N LYS A 154 -17.26 -6.49 6.62
CA LYS A 154 -16.68 -7.30 5.54
C LYS A 154 -17.50 -6.95 4.30
N LYS A 155 -17.03 -5.98 3.50
CA LYS A 155 -17.76 -5.55 2.29
C LYS A 155 -17.79 -6.77 1.37
N ILE A 156 -18.96 -7.40 1.30
CA ILE A 156 -19.23 -8.53 0.42
C ILE A 156 -19.06 -7.99 -1.00
N ILE A 157 -18.19 -8.64 -1.76
CA ILE A 157 -17.90 -8.31 -3.14
C ILE A 157 -18.60 -9.36 -4.00
N ASN A 158 -19.34 -8.93 -5.03
CA ASN A 158 -20.02 -9.85 -5.93
C ASN A 158 -19.02 -10.59 -6.85
N GLU A 159 -19.48 -11.61 -7.56
CA GLU A 159 -18.63 -12.45 -8.42
C GLU A 159 -17.91 -11.67 -9.53
N GLN A 160 -18.59 -10.68 -10.13
CA GLN A 160 -18.00 -9.85 -11.18
C GLN A 160 -16.85 -8.99 -10.64
N GLN A 161 -17.06 -8.31 -9.52
CA GLN A 161 -16.02 -7.51 -8.86
C GLN A 161 -14.86 -8.38 -8.36
N LEU A 162 -15.13 -9.60 -7.88
CA LEU A 162 -14.10 -10.55 -7.50
C LEU A 162 -13.23 -10.94 -8.69
N THR A 163 -13.86 -11.19 -9.84
CA THR A 163 -13.19 -11.55 -11.09
C THR A 163 -12.30 -10.41 -11.57
N ILE A 164 -12.80 -9.17 -11.51
CA ILE A 164 -12.02 -7.96 -11.85
C ILE A 164 -10.80 -7.83 -10.93
N LEU A 165 -10.97 -8.00 -9.62
CA LEU A 165 -9.87 -7.91 -8.67
C LEU A 165 -8.79 -8.97 -8.93
N ARG A 166 -9.20 -10.22 -9.19
CA ARG A 166 -8.28 -11.31 -9.54
C ARG A 166 -7.50 -11.01 -10.82
N SER A 167 -8.18 -10.53 -11.85
CA SER A 167 -7.56 -10.15 -13.13
C SER A 167 -6.53 -9.03 -12.94
N ARG A 168 -6.90 -7.95 -12.22
CA ARG A 168 -5.99 -6.84 -11.93
C ARG A 168 -4.77 -7.27 -11.11
N CYS A 169 -4.98 -8.05 -10.06
CA CYS A 169 -3.89 -8.61 -9.26
C CYS A 169 -2.95 -9.45 -10.14
N ALA A 170 -3.50 -10.33 -10.98
CA ALA A 170 -2.69 -11.18 -11.85
C ALA A 170 -1.85 -10.36 -12.85
N SER A 171 -2.42 -9.29 -13.43
CA SER A 171 -1.70 -8.39 -14.31
C SER A 171 -0.49 -7.75 -13.61
N ILE A 172 -0.72 -7.20 -12.43
CA ILE A 172 0.33 -6.57 -11.61
C ILE A 172 1.42 -7.56 -11.23
N ILE A 173 1.05 -8.77 -10.79
CA ILE A 173 2.04 -9.78 -10.43
C ILE A 173 2.82 -10.25 -11.65
N ASN A 174 2.18 -10.35 -12.83
CA ASN A 174 2.85 -10.79 -14.06
C ASN A 174 3.97 -9.84 -14.51
N GLU A 175 3.81 -8.52 -14.29
CA GLU A 175 4.88 -7.55 -14.54
C GLU A 175 6.12 -7.80 -13.66
N CYS A 176 5.94 -8.47 -12.53
CA CYS A 176 7.01 -8.83 -11.62
C CYS A 176 7.61 -10.22 -11.89
N VAL A 177 7.06 -11.01 -12.82
CA VAL A 177 7.55 -12.36 -13.12
C VAL A 177 8.67 -12.31 -14.17
N PRO A 178 9.88 -12.82 -13.88
CA PRO A 178 10.96 -12.89 -14.86
C PRO A 178 10.56 -13.65 -16.14
N HIS A 179 11.04 -13.20 -17.31
CA HIS A 179 10.64 -13.74 -18.61
C HIS A 179 11.01 -15.24 -18.79
N ASN A 180 12.14 -15.68 -18.26
CA ASN A 180 12.70 -17.03 -18.46
C ASN A 180 12.27 -18.06 -17.40
N ILE A 181 11.10 -17.88 -16.80
CA ILE A 181 10.59 -18.78 -15.76
C ILE A 181 9.79 -19.95 -16.35
N LYS A 182 9.88 -21.13 -15.73
CA LYS A 182 9.07 -22.29 -16.14
C LYS A 182 7.57 -21.98 -16.01
N HIS A 183 6.78 -22.47 -16.97
CA HIS A 183 5.33 -22.22 -17.01
C HIS A 183 4.61 -22.65 -15.73
N ASP A 184 5.00 -23.79 -15.13
CA ASP A 184 4.39 -24.28 -13.89
C ASP A 184 4.61 -23.31 -12.71
N ILE A 185 5.79 -22.67 -12.64
CA ILE A 185 6.11 -21.68 -11.60
C ILE A 185 5.31 -20.39 -11.85
N ARG A 186 5.22 -19.91 -13.09
CA ARG A 186 4.38 -18.76 -13.45
C ARG A 186 2.93 -18.97 -13.01
N VAL A 187 2.37 -20.14 -13.27
CA VAL A 187 1.01 -20.48 -12.84
C VAL A 187 0.88 -20.51 -11.30
N LYS A 188 1.88 -21.03 -10.57
CA LYS A 188 1.89 -21.00 -9.10
C LYS A 188 1.89 -19.57 -8.55
N ILE A 189 2.67 -18.68 -9.15
CA ILE A 189 2.72 -17.26 -8.78
C ILE A 189 1.35 -16.61 -9.02
N GLN A 190 0.76 -16.78 -10.20
CA GLN A 190 -0.55 -16.21 -10.55
C GLN A 190 -1.67 -16.71 -9.62
N ARG A 191 -1.64 -17.97 -9.20
CA ARG A 191 -2.63 -18.55 -8.27
C ARG A 191 -2.64 -17.88 -6.89
N LYS A 192 -1.57 -17.18 -6.48
CA LYS A 192 -1.54 -16.42 -5.21
C LYS A 192 -2.58 -15.30 -5.19
N CYS A 193 -2.80 -14.63 -6.32
CA CYS A 193 -3.89 -13.65 -6.46
C CYS A 193 -5.26 -14.28 -6.24
N SER A 194 -5.51 -15.47 -6.80
CA SER A 194 -6.77 -16.17 -6.59
C SER A 194 -7.00 -16.52 -5.12
N SER A 195 -5.94 -16.95 -4.41
CA SER A 195 -5.99 -17.26 -2.97
C SER A 195 -6.26 -16.03 -2.10
N LEU A 196 -5.66 -14.87 -2.42
CA LEU A 196 -5.95 -13.60 -1.74
C LEU A 196 -7.45 -13.30 -1.72
N HIS A 197 -8.08 -13.46 -2.88
CA HIS A 197 -9.45 -13.07 -3.10
C HIS A 197 -10.46 -14.14 -2.64
N TYR A 198 -10.07 -15.42 -2.64
CA TYR A 198 -10.92 -16.51 -2.18
C TYR A 198 -11.20 -16.46 -0.67
N LYS A 199 -10.22 -16.03 0.15
CA LYS A 199 -10.38 -15.93 1.62
C LYS A 199 -11.48 -14.95 2.06
N TYR A 200 -11.96 -14.10 1.15
CA TYR A 200 -12.91 -13.02 1.42
C TYR A 200 -14.17 -13.06 0.55
N PHE A 201 -14.31 -14.09 -0.28
CA PHE A 201 -15.56 -14.49 -0.88
C PHE A 201 -16.25 -15.43 0.12
N SER A 202 -17.27 -14.93 0.81
CA SER A 202 -18.16 -15.74 1.64
C SER A 202 -19.51 -15.68 0.96
N HIS A 203 -20.10 -16.84 0.70
CA HIS A 203 -21.55 -16.97 0.58
C HIS A 203 -22.24 -16.36 1.81
#